data_AF-A0A4Y2C7D4-F1
#
_entry.id   AF-A0A4Y2C7D4-F1
#
_cell.length_a   1.000
_cell.length_b   1.000
_cell.length_c   1.000
_cell.angle_alpha   90.00
_cell.angle_beta   90.00
_cell.angle_gamma   90.00
#
_symmetry.space_group_name_H-M   'P 1'
#
loop_
_entity.id
_entity.type
_entity.pdbx_description
1 polymer ?
#
loop_
_entity_poly.entity_id
_entity_poly.type
_entity_poly.pdbx_seq_one_letter_code
_entity_poly.pdbx_strand_id
1 'polypeptide(L)'
;MYARSTVKPLISDGQTSWTAFKTRFDDISSTNGWTDFVKASQFVTSLRGSAAKVLQGIPANKLTDLTTIEKALESRFGDSHLTQFYRTELKTRSHEKAFKYWLPMWNNS
;
A
#
# COMPACT_ATOMS: atom_id res chain seq x y z
N MET A 1 -36.08 12.62 7.64
CA MET A 1 -35.10 12.05 8.59
C MET A 1 -33.99 11.41 7.77
N TYR A 2 -32.79 11.99 7.71
CA TYR A 2 -31.66 11.31 7.09
C TYR A 2 -31.10 10.30 8.11
N ALA A 3 -31.23 9.01 7.81
CA ALA A 3 -30.56 7.98 8.59
C ALA A 3 -29.04 8.22 8.50
N ARG A 4 -28.37 8.32 9.64
CA ARG A 4 -26.90 8.40 9.71
C ARG A 4 -26.33 7.03 9.32
N SER A 5 -26.20 6.79 8.02
CA SER A 5 -25.57 5.60 7.47
C SER A 5 -24.08 5.64 7.81
N THR A 6 -23.66 4.84 8.78
CA THR A 6 -22.22 4.68 9.08
C THR A 6 -21.62 3.84 7.97
N VAL A 7 -20.90 4.49 7.04
CA VAL A 7 -20.18 3.80 5.95
C VAL A 7 -19.03 3.01 6.60
N LYS A 8 -18.97 1.70 6.33
CA LYS A 8 -17.95 0.81 6.89
C LYS A 8 -16.55 1.16 6.36
N PRO A 9 -15.50 1.09 7.20
CA PRO A 9 -14.12 1.29 6.73
C PRO A 9 -13.70 0.26 5.68
N LEU A 10 -12.88 0.70 4.72
CA LEU A 10 -12.34 -0.13 3.63
C LEU A 10 -11.16 -0.97 4.12
N ILE A 11 -11.16 -2.28 3.85
CA ILE A 11 -10.05 -3.17 4.19
C ILE A 11 -9.02 -3.15 3.05
N SER A 12 -7.77 -2.80 3.34
CA SER A 12 -6.66 -2.89 2.38
C SER A 12 -5.82 -4.14 2.60
N ASP A 13 -5.65 -4.93 1.55
CA ASP A 13 -4.81 -6.14 1.50
C ASP A 13 -3.43 -5.90 0.88
N GLY A 14 -3.13 -4.67 0.48
CA GLY A 14 -1.87 -4.28 -0.15
C GLY A 14 -1.84 -4.40 -1.68
N GLN A 15 -2.99 -4.65 -2.33
CA GLN A 15 -3.11 -4.77 -3.79
C GLN A 15 -3.66 -3.50 -4.47
N THR A 16 -4.31 -2.63 -3.70
CA THR A 16 -4.76 -1.30 -4.15
C THR A 16 -3.62 -0.29 -4.00
N SER A 17 -3.46 0.65 -4.95
CA SER A 17 -2.43 1.69 -4.82
C SER A 17 -2.63 2.49 -3.53
N TRP A 18 -1.53 2.83 -2.87
CA TRP A 18 -1.55 3.61 -1.63
C TRP A 18 -2.36 4.90 -1.76
N THR A 19 -2.17 5.62 -2.87
CA THR A 19 -2.90 6.84 -3.21
C THR A 19 -4.42 6.62 -3.29
N ALA A 20 -4.87 5.54 -3.95
CA ALA A 20 -6.30 5.24 -4.05
C ALA A 20 -6.92 4.82 -2.71
N PHE A 21 -6.15 4.12 -1.86
CA PHE A 21 -6.58 3.81 -0.50
C PHE A 21 -6.75 5.09 0.34
N LYS A 22 -5.76 5.99 0.32
CA LYS A 22 -5.79 7.24 1.11
C LYS A 22 -6.97 8.14 0.70
N THR A 23 -7.17 8.37 -0.60
CA THR A 23 -8.29 9.20 -1.10
C THR A 23 -9.64 8.67 -0.64
N ARG A 24 -9.88 7.35 -0.71
CA ARG A 24 -11.15 6.77 -0.25
C ARG A 24 -11.29 6.82 1.27
N PHE A 25 -10.20 6.61 2.00
CA PHE A 25 -10.22 6.71 3.45
C PHE A 25 -10.57 8.14 3.90
N ASP A 26 -9.97 9.15 3.28
CA ASP A 26 -10.24 10.56 3.56
C ASP A 26 -11.71 10.92 3.27
N ASP A 27 -12.24 10.49 2.12
CA ASP A 27 -13.63 10.69 1.72
C ASP A 27 -14.62 10.07 2.73
N ILE A 28 -14.40 8.80 3.10
CA ILE A 28 -15.22 8.09 4.11
C ILE A 28 -15.11 8.77 5.48
N SER A 29 -13.91 9.20 5.87
CA SER A 29 -13.67 9.84 7.16
C SER A 29 -14.38 11.20 7.26
N SER A 30 -14.39 11.96 6.17
CA SER A 30 -15.05 13.27 6.10
C SER A 30 -16.57 13.13 6.10
N THR A 31 -17.10 12.19 5.31
CA THR A 31 -18.53 11.87 5.24
C THR A 31 -19.07 11.42 6.58
N ASN A 32 -18.29 10.65 7.34
CA ASN A 32 -18.69 10.15 8.66
C ASN A 32 -18.42 11.16 9.81
N GLY A 33 -17.70 12.26 9.54
CA GLY A 33 -17.30 13.24 10.54
C GLY A 33 -16.36 12.67 11.61
N TRP A 34 -15.43 11.79 11.22
CA TRP A 34 -14.48 11.20 12.17
C TRP A 34 -13.50 12.24 12.70
N THR A 35 -13.26 12.22 14.01
CA THR A 35 -12.19 13.00 14.65
C THR A 35 -10.83 12.36 14.37
N ASP A 36 -9.73 13.10 14.53
CA ASP A 36 -8.38 12.59 14.22
C ASP A 36 -8.02 11.32 15.00
N PHE A 37 -8.47 11.21 16.25
CA PHE A 37 -8.31 9.99 17.05
C PHE A 37 -9.07 8.80 16.44
N VAL A 38 -10.32 9.02 16.02
CA VAL A 38 -11.13 7.97 15.38
C VAL A 38 -10.56 7.61 14.01
N LYS A 39 -10.05 8.58 13.25
CA LYS A 39 -9.34 8.35 11.99
C LYS A 39 -8.12 7.47 12.22
N ALA A 40 -7.23 7.82 13.14
CA ALA A 40 -6.03 7.03 13.44
C ALA A 40 -6.39 5.59 13.84
N SER A 41 -7.36 5.41 14.74
CA SER A 41 -7.81 4.08 15.16
C SER A 41 -8.39 3.29 13.99
N GLN A 42 -9.27 3.90 13.18
CA GLN A 42 -9.86 3.19 12.04
C GLN A 42 -8.89 2.95 10.90
N PHE A 43 -7.87 3.79 10.78
CA PHE A 43 -6.79 3.59 9.82
C PHE A 43 -6.02 2.33 10.15
N VAL A 44 -5.59 2.18 11.41
CA VAL A 44 -4.85 0.99 11.88
C VAL A 44 -5.66 -0.29 11.71
N THR A 45 -6.96 -0.29 12.01
CA THR A 45 -7.83 -1.48 11.87
C THR A 45 -8.13 -1.82 10.40
N SER A 46 -8.09 -0.84 9.50
CA SER A 46 -8.31 -1.02 8.06
C SER A 46 -7.14 -1.68 7.34
N LEU A 47 -5.94 -1.68 7.94
CA LEU A 47 -4.73 -2.26 7.37
C LEU A 47 -4.65 -3.76 7.62
N ARG A 48 -4.43 -4.55 6.56
CA ARG A 48 -4.22 -5.99 6.65
C ARG A 48 -2.97 -6.42 5.88
N GLY A 49 -2.54 -7.66 6.06
CA GLY A 49 -1.49 -8.28 5.23
C GLY A 49 -0.15 -7.54 5.28
N SER A 50 0.39 -7.20 4.11
CA SER A 50 1.69 -6.53 3.96
C SER A 50 1.72 -5.14 4.58
N ALA A 51 0.57 -4.45 4.61
CA ALA A 51 0.41 -3.12 5.18
C ALA A 51 0.40 -3.18 6.72
N ALA A 52 -0.29 -4.16 7.31
CA ALA A 52 -0.22 -4.38 8.76
C ALA A 52 1.20 -4.73 9.24
N LYS A 53 2.02 -5.40 8.41
CA LYS A 53 3.43 -5.66 8.73
C LYS A 53 4.27 -4.38 8.84
N VAL A 54 3.89 -3.28 8.18
CA VAL A 54 4.59 -1.99 8.35
C VAL A 54 4.41 -1.48 9.78
N LEU A 55 3.23 -1.69 10.37
CA LEU A 55 2.92 -1.24 11.72
C LEU A 55 3.80 -1.89 12.78
N GLN A 56 4.30 -3.10 12.55
CA GLN A 56 5.22 -3.79 13.46
C GLN A 56 6.56 -3.06 13.61
N GLY A 57 6.95 -2.26 12.62
CA GLY A 57 8.16 -1.43 12.68
C GLY A 57 7.95 -0.07 13.36
N ILE A 58 6.71 0.28 13.70
CA ILE A 58 6.38 1.57 14.32
C ILE A 58 6.17 1.36 15.84
N PRO A 59 6.81 2.17 16.70
CA PRO A 59 6.56 2.12 18.14
C PRO A 59 5.08 2.32 18.47
N ALA A 60 4.52 1.54 19.42
CA ALA A 60 3.09 1.58 19.72
C ALA A 60 2.59 2.96 20.18
N ASN A 61 3.42 3.73 20.89
CA ASN A 61 3.11 5.11 21.31
C ASN A 61 3.07 6.12 20.14
N LYS A 62 3.44 5.70 18.92
CA LYS A 62 3.36 6.47 17.69
C LYS A 62 2.25 5.99 16.75
N LEU A 63 1.58 4.89 17.07
CA LEU A 63 0.41 4.39 16.33
C LEU A 63 -0.87 5.21 16.56
N THR A 64 -0.80 6.27 17.36
CA THR A 64 -1.86 7.27 17.51
C THR A 64 -1.65 8.47 16.60
N ASP A 65 -0.44 8.62 16.03
CA ASP A 65 -0.11 9.71 15.12
C ASP A 65 -0.30 9.25 13.67
N LEU A 66 -1.45 9.63 13.11
CA LEU A 66 -1.84 9.26 11.74
C LEU A 66 -0.74 9.63 10.73
N THR A 67 -0.10 10.80 10.88
CA THR A 67 0.94 11.26 9.96
C THR A 67 2.18 10.35 9.99
N THR A 68 2.55 9.83 11.15
CA THR A 68 3.68 8.88 11.26
C THR A 68 3.36 7.56 10.55
N ILE A 69 2.12 7.07 10.68
CA ILE A 69 1.68 5.82 10.05
C ILE A 69 1.59 5.99 8.53
N GLU A 70 1.03 7.10 8.06
CA GLU A 70 0.94 7.44 6.64
C GLU A 70 2.31 7.51 5.98
N LYS A 71 3.29 8.21 6.58
CA LYS A 71 4.65 8.31 6.05
C LYS A 71 5.34 6.95 5.93
N ALA A 72 5.16 6.08 6.93
CA ALA A 72 5.73 4.74 6.91
C ALA A 72 5.13 3.87 5.79
N LEU A 73 3.82 3.99 5.55
CA LEU A 73 3.15 3.28 4.47
C LEU A 73 3.46 3.87 3.10
N GLU A 74 3.55 5.19 2.99
CA GLU A 74 3.97 5.90 1.78
C GLU A 74 5.40 5.51 1.38
N SER A 75 6.31 5.38 2.35
CA SER A 75 7.67 4.92 2.08
C SER A 75 7.72 3.49 1.53
N ARG A 76 6.74 2.63 1.85
CA ARG A 76 6.73 1.21 1.44
C ARG A 76 5.86 0.94 0.21
N PHE A 77 4.76 1.67 0.06
CA PHE A 77 3.71 1.44 -0.94
C PHE A 77 3.41 2.65 -1.82
N GLY A 78 4.05 3.79 -1.57
CA GLY A 78 3.94 4.98 -2.42
C GLY A 78 4.43 4.72 -3.85
N ASP A 79 4.06 5.61 -4.76
CA ASP A 79 4.31 5.49 -6.21
C ASP A 79 5.78 5.25 -6.59
N SER A 80 6.73 5.62 -5.73
CA SER A 80 8.16 5.39 -5.92
C SER A 80 8.52 3.89 -6.03
N HIS A 81 7.75 2.99 -5.40
CA HIS A 81 7.97 1.55 -5.51
C HIS A 81 7.26 0.90 -6.69
N LEU A 82 6.21 1.52 -7.26
CA LEU A 82 5.58 1.02 -8.49
C LEU A 82 6.57 1.07 -9.66
N THR A 83 7.38 2.14 -9.72
CA THR A 83 8.48 2.28 -10.68
C THR A 83 9.57 1.22 -10.49
N GLN A 84 9.90 0.86 -9.24
CA GLN A 84 10.90 -0.15 -8.92
C GLN A 84 10.39 -1.58 -9.20
N PHE A 85 9.09 -1.81 -9.01
CA PHE A 85 8.39 -3.04 -9.38
C PHE A 85 8.40 -3.23 -10.89
N TYR A 86 7.95 -2.23 -11.67
CA TYR A 86 8.02 -2.28 -13.14
C TYR A 86 9.47 -2.40 -13.66
N ARG A 87 10.45 -1.73 -13.03
CA ARG A 87 11.87 -1.90 -13.40
C ARG A 87 12.37 -3.33 -13.19
N THR A 88 12.01 -3.96 -12.09
CA THR A 88 12.44 -5.32 -11.78
C THR A 88 11.73 -6.33 -12.69
N GLU A 89 10.45 -6.13 -12.97
CA GLU A 89 9.65 -6.97 -13.86
C GLU A 89 10.11 -6.87 -15.33
N LEU A 90 10.54 -5.68 -15.78
CA LEU A 90 11.14 -5.50 -17.10
C LEU A 90 12.53 -6.15 -17.20
N LYS A 91 13.33 -6.10 -16.12
CA LYS A 91 14.66 -6.73 -16.08
C LYS A 91 14.60 -8.25 -16.13
N THR A 92 13.64 -8.89 -15.46
CA THR A 92 13.48 -10.35 -15.50
C THR A 92 13.01 -10.83 -16.88
N ARG A 93 12.07 -10.12 -17.52
CA ARG A 93 11.62 -10.42 -18.89
C ARG A 93 12.72 -10.22 -19.93
N SER A 94 13.59 -9.21 -19.75
CA SER A 94 14.73 -8.97 -20.65
C SER A 94 15.82 -10.03 -20.48
N HIS A 95 16.14 -10.44 -19.24
CA HIS A 95 17.09 -11.54 -19.00
C HIS A 95 16.54 -12.89 -19.45
N GLU A 96 15.26 -13.18 -19.24
CA GLU A 96 14.66 -14.46 -19.65
C GLU A 96 14.60 -14.58 -21.18
N LYS A 97 14.28 -13.49 -21.89
CA LYS A 97 14.42 -13.45 -23.35
C LYS A 97 15.88 -13.60 -23.77
N ALA A 98 16.81 -12.84 -23.19
CA ALA A 98 18.22 -12.93 -23.53
C ALA A 98 18.75 -14.35 -23.28
N PHE A 99 18.42 -14.98 -22.16
CA PHE A 99 18.78 -16.35 -21.84
C PHE A 99 18.20 -17.34 -22.85
N LYS A 100 16.90 -17.22 -23.18
CA LYS A 100 16.24 -18.09 -24.17
C LYS A 100 16.85 -17.99 -25.57
N TYR A 101 17.28 -16.80 -26.01
CA TYR A 101 17.82 -16.60 -27.36
C TYR A 101 19.34 -16.78 -27.47
N TRP A 102 20.10 -16.53 -26.40
CA TRP A 102 21.57 -16.58 -26.42
C TRP A 102 22.16 -17.93 -25.99
N LEU A 103 21.51 -18.69 -25.09
CA LEU A 103 22.00 -20.02 -24.66
C LEU A 103 22.29 -20.99 -25.83
N PRO A 104 21.40 -21.10 -26.84
CA PRO A 104 21.61 -22.02 -27.96
C PRO A 104 22.79 -21.63 -28.88
N MET A 105 23.21 -20.36 -28.87
CA MET A 105 24.35 -19.88 -29.68
C MET A 105 25.70 -20.24 -29.06
N TRP A 106 25.76 -20.39 -27.73
CA TRP A 106 27.00 -20.70 -27.01
C TRP A 106 27.29 -22.21 -26.97
N ASN A 107 26.26 -23.05 -27.03
CA ASN A 107 26.38 -24.51 -26.97
C ASN A 107 26.60 -25.21 -28.32
N ASN A 108 26.69 -24.46 -29.42
CA ASN A 108 26.86 -24.99 -30.79
C ASN A 108 28.28 -24.78 -31.35
N SER A 109 29.29 -24.62 -30.49
CA SER A 109 30.70 -24.48 -30.90
C SER A 109 31.55 -25.69 -30.54
#